data_AF-A0A7S2CUN4-F1
#
_entry.id   AF-A0A7S2CUN4-F1
#
_cell.length_a   1.000
_cell.length_b   1.000
_cell.length_c   1.000
_cell.angle_alpha   90.00
_cell.angle_beta   90.00
_cell.angle_gamma   90.00
#
_symmetry.space_group_name_H-M   'P 1'
#
loop_
_entity.id
_entity.type
_entity.pdbx_description
1 polymer ?
#
loop_
_entity_poly.entity_id
_entity_poly.type
_entity_poly.pdbx_seq_one_letter_code
_entity_poly.pdbx_strand_id
1 'polypeptide(L)'
;DDNEAEENDDEDGQQGQESVTQEEKQMEELIERSFWRLVQTGSEPLIVPYGADLDTSTVGSGFKPDEAGAWNLTRLASAKGSLLDENVHVPGVSLPWLYVGGLFSSFC
;
A
#
# COMPACT_ATOMS: atom_id res chain seq x y z
N ASP A 1 46.20 9.60 -33.05
CA ASP A 1 46.71 8.40 -32.38
C ASP A 1 46.98 8.84 -30.95
N ASP A 2 46.07 8.71 -29.99
CA ASP A 2 45.00 7.72 -29.85
C ASP A 2 43.76 8.30 -29.18
N ASN A 3 42.61 7.81 -29.68
CA ASN A 3 41.25 8.14 -29.29
C ASN A 3 40.67 6.85 -28.69
N GLU A 4 40.45 6.81 -27.39
CA GLU A 4 39.69 5.78 -26.67
C GLU A 4 38.81 6.57 -25.68
N ALA A 5 37.55 6.88 -26.00
CA ALA A 5 36.39 5.99 -25.93
C ALA A 5 36.23 5.38 -24.54
N GLU A 6 35.62 6.15 -23.62
CA GLU A 6 34.92 5.55 -22.48
C GLU A 6 33.42 5.73 -22.68
N GLU A 7 32.76 4.58 -22.58
CA GLU A 7 31.38 4.27 -22.92
C GLU A 7 30.40 5.05 -22.04
N ASN A 8 29.37 5.61 -22.69
CA ASN A 8 28.13 5.97 -22.02
C ASN A 8 27.31 4.69 -21.92
N ASP A 9 27.14 4.15 -20.73
CA ASP A 9 26.11 3.15 -20.45
C ASP A 9 25.71 3.29 -18.98
N ASP A 10 24.61 3.99 -18.74
CA ASP A 10 23.75 3.77 -17.58
C ASP A 10 22.36 4.29 -17.96
N GLU A 11 21.66 3.49 -18.76
CA GLU A 11 20.22 3.55 -18.95
C GLU A 11 19.54 3.23 -17.62
N ASP A 12 19.32 4.25 -16.77
CA ASP A 12 18.56 4.07 -15.55
C ASP A 12 17.07 3.98 -15.91
N GLY A 13 16.54 2.78 -15.75
CA GLY A 13 15.25 2.33 -16.26
C GLY A 13 14.10 3.25 -15.86
N GLN A 14 13.36 3.69 -16.88
CA GLN A 14 11.99 4.16 -16.72
C GLN A 14 11.19 3.06 -16.02
N GLN A 15 10.94 3.21 -14.72
CA GLN A 15 9.90 2.45 -14.03
C GLN A 15 8.58 2.80 -14.73
N GLY A 16 8.08 1.86 -15.53
CA GLY A 16 6.86 2.04 -16.31
C GLY A 16 5.69 2.37 -15.41
N GLN A 17 5.17 3.59 -15.53
CA GLN A 17 3.81 3.88 -15.11
C GLN A 17 2.88 3.09 -16.03
N GLU A 18 2.36 1.96 -15.54
CA GLU A 18 1.25 1.28 -16.20
C GLU A 18 0.08 2.28 -16.32
N SER A 19 -0.32 2.57 -17.55
CA SER A 19 -1.43 3.48 -17.80
C SER A 19 -2.75 2.77 -17.53
N VAL A 20 -3.49 3.22 -16.51
CA VAL A 20 -4.84 2.72 -16.20
C VAL A 20 -5.74 2.83 -17.43
N THR A 21 -6.41 1.74 -17.77
CA THR A 21 -7.31 1.64 -18.93
C THR A 21 -8.58 2.46 -18.72
N GLN A 22 -9.27 2.80 -19.80
CA GLN A 22 -10.56 3.50 -19.71
C GLN A 22 -11.65 2.64 -19.05
N GLU A 23 -11.59 1.33 -19.23
CA GLU A 23 -12.56 0.39 -18.65
C GLU A 23 -12.40 0.30 -17.12
N GLU A 24 -11.17 0.28 -16.62
CA GLU A 24 -10.88 0.28 -15.17
C GLU A 24 -11.42 1.55 -14.50
N LYS A 25 -11.25 2.72 -15.12
CA LYS A 25 -11.80 3.98 -14.61
C LYS A 25 -13.33 3.97 -14.57
N GLN A 26 -13.97 3.45 -15.62
CA GLN A 26 -15.42 3.31 -15.64
C GLN A 26 -15.92 2.35 -14.55
N MET A 27 -15.17 1.28 -14.28
CA MET A 27 -15.48 0.35 -13.20
C MET A 27 -15.33 1.01 -11.83
N GLU A 28 -14.26 1.77 -11.60
CA GLU A 28 -14.03 2.54 -10.36
C GLU A 28 -15.20 3.50 -10.09
N GLU A 29 -15.61 4.29 -11.08
CA GLU A 29 -16.74 5.22 -10.98
C GLU A 29 -18.09 4.51 -10.70
N LEU A 30 -18.27 3.30 -11.22
CA LEU A 30 -19.46 2.49 -10.94
C LEU A 30 -19.46 1.96 -9.50
N ILE A 31 -18.32 1.50 -9.02
CA ILE A 31 -18.15 1.00 -7.64
C ILE A 31 -18.38 2.14 -6.65
N GLU A 32 -17.76 3.29 -6.86
CA GLU A 32 -17.91 4.47 -5.99
C GLU A 32 -19.37 4.93 -5.91
N ARG A 33 -20.04 5.11 -7.05
CA ARG A 33 -21.45 5.51 -7.09
C ARG A 33 -22.34 4.49 -6.38
N SER A 34 -22.06 3.21 -6.54
CA SER A 34 -22.82 2.14 -5.90
C SER A 34 -22.63 2.16 -4.38
N PHE A 35 -21.39 2.32 -3.92
CA PHE A 35 -21.06 2.43 -2.50
C PHE A 35 -21.81 3.60 -1.85
N TRP A 36 -21.69 4.81 -2.41
CA TRP A 36 -22.34 5.99 -1.84
C TRP A 36 -23.85 5.91 -1.90
N ARG A 37 -24.42 5.35 -2.97
CA ARG A 37 -25.86 5.08 -3.03
C ARG A 37 -26.29 4.18 -1.88
N LEU A 38 -25.61 3.06 -1.65
CA LEU A 38 -25.94 2.12 -0.57
C LEU A 38 -25.86 2.78 0.81
N VAL A 39 -24.81 3.58 1.07
CA VAL A 39 -24.62 4.31 2.32
C VAL A 39 -25.71 5.36 2.53
N GLN A 40 -26.09 6.12 1.49
CA GLN A 40 -27.03 7.22 1.60
C GLN A 40 -28.50 6.76 1.66
N THR A 41 -28.87 5.77 0.86
CA THR A 41 -30.27 5.33 0.75
C THR A 41 -30.63 4.29 1.81
N GLY A 42 -29.67 3.46 2.23
CA GLY A 42 -29.93 2.30 3.08
C GLY A 42 -30.97 1.34 2.50
N SER A 43 -31.17 1.37 1.17
CA SER A 43 -32.31 0.71 0.51
C SER A 43 -32.19 -0.81 0.45
N GLU A 44 -30.97 -1.34 0.56
CA GLU A 44 -30.66 -2.75 0.43
C GLU A 44 -29.82 -3.20 1.64
N PRO A 45 -30.20 -4.27 2.37
CA PRO A 45 -29.38 -4.80 3.44
C PRO A 45 -28.14 -5.48 2.84
N LEU A 46 -26.96 -4.90 3.09
CA LEU A 46 -25.67 -5.42 2.67
C LEU A 46 -24.79 -5.66 3.90
N ILE A 47 -24.22 -6.86 4.03
CA ILE A 47 -23.25 -7.21 5.06
C ILE A 47 -21.92 -7.49 4.38
N VAL A 48 -20.87 -6.78 4.80
CA VAL A 48 -19.52 -6.92 4.25
C VAL A 48 -18.57 -7.29 5.39
N PRO A 49 -17.95 -8.49 5.36
CA PRO A 49 -16.92 -8.83 6.32
C PRO A 49 -15.62 -8.07 6.01
N TYR A 50 -14.94 -7.60 7.04
CA TYR A 50 -13.59 -7.03 6.94
C TYR A 50 -12.78 -7.39 8.18
N GLY A 51 -11.46 -7.48 8.02
CA GLY A 51 -10.49 -7.63 9.09
C GLY A 51 -9.68 -6.35 9.23
N ALA A 52 -9.69 -5.75 10.42
CA ALA A 52 -8.94 -4.55 10.74
C ALA A 52 -8.01 -4.82 11.93
N ASP A 53 -6.99 -3.99 12.05
CA ASP A 53 -6.11 -3.91 13.22
C ASP A 53 -5.42 -5.24 13.56
N LEU A 54 -5.12 -6.04 12.54
CA LEU A 54 -4.42 -7.31 12.71
C LEU A 54 -2.94 -7.04 13.01
N ASP A 55 -2.49 -7.48 14.17
CA ASP A 55 -1.11 -7.32 14.61
C ASP A 55 -0.16 -8.16 13.75
N THR A 56 0.65 -7.50 12.92
CA THR A 56 1.62 -8.18 12.05
C THR A 56 2.73 -8.92 12.80
N SER A 57 2.91 -8.65 14.10
CA SER A 57 3.79 -9.47 14.95
C SER A 57 3.24 -10.88 15.20
N THR A 58 1.92 -11.06 15.05
CA THR A 58 1.22 -12.35 15.22
C THR A 58 0.88 -13.02 13.89
N VAL A 59 0.36 -12.27 12.91
CA VAL A 59 -0.10 -12.82 11.62
C VAL A 59 0.97 -12.78 10.53
N GLY A 60 2.08 -12.09 10.78
CA GLY A 60 3.11 -11.79 9.79
C GLY A 60 2.85 -10.50 9.02
N SER A 61 3.91 -9.93 8.44
CA SER A 61 3.85 -8.78 7.55
C SER A 61 3.78 -9.23 6.08
N GLY A 62 3.13 -8.44 5.23
CA GLY A 62 3.17 -8.63 3.77
C GLY A 62 4.49 -8.19 3.13
N PHE A 63 5.34 -7.46 3.86
CA PHE A 63 6.67 -7.05 3.37
C PHE A 63 7.71 -8.13 3.66
N LYS A 64 8.63 -8.33 2.70
CA LYS A 64 9.77 -9.23 2.89
C LYS A 64 10.78 -8.63 3.88
N PRO A 65 11.28 -9.40 4.88
CA PRO A 65 12.21 -8.89 5.89
C PRO A 65 13.56 -8.40 5.34
N ASP A 66 14.02 -9.02 4.25
CA ASP A 66 15.32 -8.76 3.59
C ASP A 66 15.28 -7.63 2.57
N GLU A 67 14.09 -7.14 2.21
CA GLU A 67 13.91 -6.03 1.28
C GLU A 67 14.11 -4.69 1.99
N ALA A 68 15.31 -4.11 1.83
CA ALA A 68 15.75 -2.87 2.48
C ALA A 68 15.23 -1.59 1.78
N GLY A 69 14.01 -1.61 1.26
CA GLY A 69 13.37 -0.43 0.67
C GLY A 69 12.93 0.57 1.73
N ALA A 70 13.09 1.87 1.45
CA ALA A 70 12.61 2.95 2.32
C ALA A 70 11.08 2.90 2.56
N TRP A 71 10.33 2.19 1.71
CA TRP A 71 8.89 2.02 1.77
C TRP A 71 8.44 0.72 2.44
N ASN A 72 9.37 -0.07 2.98
CA ASN A 72 9.03 -1.24 3.77
C ASN A 72 8.49 -0.78 5.14
N LEU A 73 7.17 -0.91 5.35
CA LEU A 73 6.50 -0.42 6.56
C LEU A 73 7.01 -1.07 7.85
N THR A 74 7.65 -2.24 7.77
CA THR A 74 8.29 -2.88 8.94
C THR A 74 9.53 -2.13 9.44
N ARG A 75 10.10 -1.24 8.62
CA ARG A 75 11.31 -0.47 8.92
C ARG A 75 11.08 1.04 8.92
N LEU A 76 9.96 1.49 8.37
CA LEU A 76 9.64 2.91 8.21
C LEU A 76 9.66 3.67 9.55
N ALA A 77 9.10 3.07 10.60
CA ALA A 77 9.08 3.68 11.92
C ALA A 77 10.48 3.86 12.54
N SER A 78 11.43 2.98 12.19
CA SER A 78 12.84 3.05 12.62
C SER A 78 13.75 3.72 11.59
N ALA A 79 13.18 4.39 10.59
CA ALA A 79 13.99 5.09 9.60
C ALA A 79 14.65 6.32 10.23
N LYS A 80 15.88 6.65 9.79
CA LYS A 80 16.62 7.81 10.30
C LYS A 80 15.78 9.09 10.17
N GLY A 81 15.57 9.76 11.30
CA GLY A 81 14.76 10.99 11.38
C GLY A 81 13.30 10.76 11.79
N SER A 82 12.86 9.50 11.92
CA SER A 82 11.60 9.17 12.57
C SER A 82 11.71 9.44 14.07
N LEU A 83 10.67 10.07 14.65
CA LEU A 83 10.52 10.20 16.11
C LEU A 83 10.13 8.87 16.78
N LEU A 84 9.77 7.87 15.99
CA LEU A 84 9.38 6.53 16.44
C LEU A 84 10.56 5.55 16.46
N ASP A 85 11.78 6.03 16.16
CA ASP A 85 13.02 5.25 16.22
C ASP A 85 13.47 5.02 17.67
N GLU A 86 12.57 4.45 18.47
CA GLU A 86 12.82 3.99 19.83
C GLU A 86 12.55 2.49 19.88
N ASN A 87 13.25 1.74 20.75
CA ASN A 87 13.18 0.27 20.85
C ASN A 87 11.82 -0.26 21.38
N VAL A 88 10.73 0.48 21.19
CA VAL A 88 9.38 0.13 21.65
C VAL A 88 8.55 -0.26 20.44
N HIS A 89 8.18 -1.54 20.40
CA HIS A 89 7.28 -2.09 19.40
C HIS A 89 5.83 -1.95 19.88
N VAL A 90 5.10 -1.03 19.25
CA VAL A 90 3.68 -0.78 19.49
C VAL A 90 2.93 -1.14 18.20
N PRO A 91 2.12 -2.23 18.20
CA PRO A 91 1.29 -2.59 17.05
C PRO A 91 0.41 -1.42 16.60
N GLY A 92 0.40 -1.15 15.30
CA GLY A 92 -0.34 -0.05 14.68
C GLY A 92 0.37 1.30 14.70
N VAL A 93 1.47 1.43 15.45
CA VAL A 93 2.26 2.67 15.54
C VAL A 93 3.67 2.48 15.00
N SER A 94 4.49 1.62 15.63
CA SER A 94 5.85 1.32 15.17
C SER A 94 5.96 -0.01 14.43
N LEU A 95 4.93 -0.87 14.55
CA LEU A 95 4.73 -2.03 13.69
C LEU A 95 3.46 -1.83 12.85
N PRO A 96 3.46 -2.22 11.56
CA PRO A 96 2.28 -2.07 10.73
C PRO A 96 1.12 -2.95 11.21
N TRP A 97 -0.10 -2.50 10.99
CA TRP A 97 -1.28 -3.36 11.04
C TRP A 97 -1.62 -3.89 9.66
N LEU A 98 -2.22 -5.07 9.61
CA LEU A 98 -2.77 -5.65 8.38
C LEU A 98 -4.28 -5.45 8.34
N TYR A 99 -4.75 -4.94 7.20
CA TYR A 99 -6.17 -4.79 6.89
C TYR A 99 -6.53 -5.72 5.74
N VAL A 100 -7.57 -6.53 5.93
CA VAL A 100 -8.08 -7.46 4.92
C VAL A 100 -9.51 -7.04 4.59
N GLY A 101 -9.70 -6.52 3.38
CA GLY A 101 -10.99 -6.03 2.90
C GLY A 101 -11.47 -6.78 1.66
N GLY A 102 -12.77 -6.64 1.40
CA GLY A 102 -13.43 -6.97 0.14
C GLY A 102 -14.17 -5.77 -0.45
N LEU A 103 -14.90 -6.00 -1.55
CA LEU A 103 -15.72 -4.96 -2.18
C LEU A 103 -16.69 -4.35 -1.15
N PHE A 104 -16.72 -3.02 -1.08
CA PHE A 104 -17.50 -2.22 -0.13
C PHE A 104 -17.08 -2.28 1.34
N SER A 105 -15.94 -2.89 1.67
CA SER A 105 -15.34 -2.74 3.01
C SER A 105 -14.98 -1.27 3.25
N SER A 106 -15.25 -0.75 4.44
CA SER A 106 -15.04 0.66 4.76
C SER A 106 -14.51 0.85 6.18
N PHE A 107 -13.89 2.02 6.40
CA PHE A 107 -13.49 2.54 7.69
C PHE A 107 -14.15 3.92 7.87
N CYS A 108 -14.55 4.25 9.10
CA CYS A 108 -15.24 5.49 9.43
C CYS A 108 -14.31 6.56 10.00
#